data_AF-A0A0L7LSQ0-F1
#
_entry.id   AF-A0A0L7LSQ0-F1
#
_cell.length_a   1.000
_cell.length_b   1.000
_cell.length_c   1.000
_cell.angle_alpha   90.00
_cell.angle_beta   90.00
_cell.angle_gamma   90.00
#
_symmetry.space_group_name_H-M   'P 1'
#
loop_
_entity.id
_entity.type
_entity.pdbx_description
1 polymer ?
#
loop_
_entity_poly.entity_id
_entity_poly.type
_entity_poly.pdbx_seq_one_letter_code
_entity_poly.pdbx_strand_id
1 'polypeptide(L)'
;MELLNGNDPDAINLNQVNLENPDATEAIADFYDGSIILVFDRIRTRWPDRLSKLHPITGDVSVPNLGVNADQRLLLRKVTTLFHSAATVKFTEPLAAAATLNVQGTASLLQLAGDMPHLKVW
;
A
#
# COMPACT_ATOMS: atom_id res chain seq x y z
N MET A 1 23.74 -2.34 -8.71
CA MET A 1 22.89 -3.52 -8.43
C MET A 1 22.35 -3.55 -7.00
N GLU A 2 22.81 -2.67 -6.09
CA GLU A 2 22.34 -2.60 -4.70
C GLU A 2 21.13 -1.68 -4.46
N LEU A 3 20.77 -0.81 -5.41
CA LEU A 3 19.71 0.22 -5.22
C LEU A 3 18.27 -0.27 -5.48
N LEU A 4 18.07 -1.57 -5.72
CA LEU A 4 16.74 -2.15 -6.02
C LEU A 4 16.19 -3.01 -4.89
N ASN A 5 16.92 -3.14 -3.77
CA ASN A 5 16.56 -4.03 -2.67
C ASN A 5 15.83 -3.34 -1.52
N GLY A 6 15.29 -2.12 -1.71
CA GLY A 6 14.57 -1.37 -0.68
C GLY A 6 15.38 -0.98 0.56
N ASN A 7 16.72 -1.10 0.53
CA ASN A 7 17.60 -0.75 1.65
C ASN A 7 18.19 0.64 1.58
N ASP A 8 17.75 1.43 0.63
CA ASP A 8 18.13 2.83 0.55
C ASP A 8 17.56 3.55 1.80
N PRO A 9 18.43 4.10 2.69
CA PRO A 9 17.98 4.88 3.84
C PRO A 9 17.27 6.17 3.40
N ASP A 10 17.50 6.65 2.18
CA ASP A 10 16.85 7.81 1.58
C ASP A 10 15.56 7.43 0.81
N ALA A 11 15.22 6.13 0.70
CA ALA A 11 13.96 5.71 0.11
C ALA A 11 12.76 6.07 1.01
N ILE A 12 11.84 6.85 0.45
CA ILE A 12 10.63 7.33 1.10
C ILE A 12 9.75 6.15 1.52
N ASN A 13 9.40 6.10 2.82
CA ASN A 13 8.43 5.15 3.36
C ASN A 13 7.01 5.63 3.04
N LEU A 14 6.34 4.97 2.09
CA LEU A 14 4.97 5.28 1.67
C LEU A 14 3.93 5.16 2.79
N ASN A 15 4.21 4.44 3.88
CA ASN A 15 3.32 4.36 5.05
C ASN A 15 3.38 5.61 5.94
N GLN A 16 4.41 6.45 5.80
CA GLN A 16 4.57 7.66 6.62
C GLN A 16 3.99 8.91 5.97
N VAL A 17 3.51 8.82 4.73
CA VAL A 17 3.04 10.00 3.99
C VAL A 17 1.53 9.98 3.82
N ASN A 18 0.81 10.21 4.92
CA ASN A 18 -0.45 10.95 4.93
C ASN A 18 -0.96 11.13 6.37
N LEU A 19 -0.61 12.26 7.01
CA LEU A 19 -1.25 12.66 8.28
C LEU A 19 -1.77 14.11 8.29
N GLU A 20 -1.53 14.93 7.26
CA GLU A 20 -1.83 16.37 7.34
C GLU A 20 -2.85 16.93 6.35
N ASN A 21 -3.35 16.17 5.35
CA ASN A 21 -4.37 16.68 4.44
C ASN A 21 -5.44 15.66 4.03
N PRO A 22 -6.60 15.62 4.72
CA PRO A 22 -7.67 14.66 4.45
C PRO A 22 -8.46 14.90 3.15
N ASP A 23 -8.31 16.07 2.49
CA ASP A 23 -9.00 16.42 1.23
C ASP A 23 -8.10 16.30 -0.02
N ALA A 24 -6.83 15.97 0.13
CA ALA A 24 -5.92 15.76 -0.98
C ALA A 24 -6.24 14.43 -1.67
N THR A 25 -7.06 14.50 -2.72
CA THR A 25 -7.15 13.43 -3.73
C THR A 25 -5.89 13.43 -4.60
N GLU A 26 -4.71 13.52 -3.99
CA GLU A 26 -3.46 13.26 -4.70
C GLU A 26 -3.43 11.77 -4.96
N ALA A 27 -3.59 11.39 -6.23
CA ALA A 27 -3.51 10.00 -6.60
C ALA A 27 -2.10 9.51 -6.25
N ILE A 28 -1.93 8.22 -6.00
CA ILE A 28 -0.61 7.55 -5.88
C ILE A 28 0.32 7.92 -7.06
N ALA A 29 -0.25 8.38 -8.19
CA ALA A 29 0.45 8.90 -9.35
C ALA A 29 1.17 10.24 -9.14
N ASP A 30 0.72 11.10 -8.23
CA ASP A 30 1.23 12.47 -8.03
C ASP A 30 2.39 12.52 -7.03
N PHE A 31 2.56 11.46 -6.23
CA PHE A 31 3.49 11.43 -5.11
C PHE A 31 4.98 11.30 -5.51
N TYR A 32 5.30 11.11 -6.79
CA TYR A 32 6.69 11.13 -7.27
C TYR A 32 6.81 11.90 -8.57
N ASP A 33 7.30 13.12 -8.48
CA ASP A 33 7.85 13.85 -9.62
C ASP A 33 9.16 13.15 -10.06
N GLY A 34 9.03 12.09 -10.87
CA GLY A 34 10.13 11.46 -11.62
C GLY A 34 10.23 9.93 -11.61
N SER A 35 9.85 9.24 -10.52
CA SER A 35 10.16 7.79 -10.37
C SER A 35 8.97 6.82 -10.49
N ILE A 36 7.77 7.17 -9.99
CA ILE A 36 6.53 6.37 -10.22
C ILE A 36 5.92 6.64 -11.60
N ILE A 37 6.28 7.78 -12.21
CA ILE A 37 5.78 8.17 -13.53
C ILE A 37 6.14 7.09 -14.57
N LEU A 38 7.39 6.64 -14.64
CA LEU A 38 7.86 5.74 -15.71
C LEU A 38 7.18 4.36 -15.78
N VAL A 39 6.83 3.74 -14.64
CA VAL A 39 6.28 2.36 -14.63
C VAL A 39 4.85 2.31 -15.15
N PHE A 40 4.07 3.38 -14.91
CA PHE A 40 2.66 3.44 -15.33
C PHE A 40 2.42 4.31 -16.57
N ASP A 41 3.44 4.97 -17.12
CA ASP A 41 3.29 5.85 -18.29
C ASP A 41 2.68 5.16 -19.48
N ARG A 42 3.01 3.89 -19.71
CA ARG A 42 2.38 3.12 -20.79
C ARG A 42 0.86 2.98 -20.58
N ILE A 43 0.40 2.87 -19.34
CA ILE A 43 -1.04 2.83 -19.02
C ILE A 43 -1.65 4.22 -19.16
N ARG A 44 -1.01 5.27 -18.62
CA ARG A 44 -1.51 6.66 -18.70
C ARG A 44 -1.66 7.11 -20.16
N THR A 45 -0.69 6.79 -21.01
CA THR A 45 -0.66 7.21 -22.42
C THR A 45 -1.60 6.38 -23.29
N ARG A 46 -1.59 5.06 -23.14
CA ARG A 46 -2.33 4.17 -24.04
C ARG A 46 -3.77 3.90 -23.61
N TRP A 47 -4.06 3.98 -22.31
CA TRP A 47 -5.36 3.69 -21.73
C TRP A 47 -5.68 4.56 -20.50
N PRO A 48 -5.74 5.90 -20.65
CA PRO A 48 -5.99 6.81 -19.53
C PRO A 48 -7.27 6.46 -18.76
N ASP A 49 -8.32 6.03 -19.46
CA ASP A 49 -9.60 5.65 -18.85
C ASP A 49 -9.49 4.49 -17.85
N ARG A 50 -8.44 3.66 -17.91
CA ARG A 50 -8.24 2.56 -16.94
C ARG A 50 -7.90 3.07 -15.55
N LEU A 51 -7.37 4.28 -15.42
CA LEU A 51 -7.08 4.88 -14.11
C LEU A 51 -8.35 5.17 -13.32
N SER A 52 -9.52 5.31 -13.99
CA SER A 52 -10.82 5.44 -13.33
C SER A 52 -11.20 4.23 -12.45
N LYS A 53 -10.51 3.10 -12.63
CA LYS A 53 -10.70 1.88 -11.82
C LYS A 53 -9.89 1.88 -10.53
N LEU A 54 -8.97 2.84 -10.35
CA LEU A 54 -8.12 2.95 -9.17
C LEU A 54 -8.86 3.73 -8.10
N HIS A 55 -8.97 3.13 -6.92
CA HIS A 55 -9.54 3.76 -5.74
C HIS A 55 -8.49 3.68 -4.62
N PRO A 56 -7.67 4.74 -4.43
CA PRO A 56 -6.69 4.74 -3.34
C PRO A 56 -7.41 4.76 -1.99
N ILE A 57 -6.83 4.08 -1.02
CA ILE A 57 -7.21 4.12 0.39
C ILE A 57 -5.96 4.37 1.22
N THR A 58 -6.11 5.00 2.37
CA THR A 58 -5.04 5.18 3.35
C THR A 58 -4.84 3.89 4.13
N GLY A 59 -3.59 3.58 4.48
CA GLY A 59 -3.30 2.52 5.42
C GLY A 59 -1.82 2.40 5.77
N ASP A 60 -1.55 1.80 6.93
CA ASP A 60 -0.21 1.50 7.41
C ASP A 60 -0.17 0.07 7.95
N VAL A 61 0.68 -0.76 7.36
CA VAL A 61 0.85 -2.17 7.72
C VAL A 61 1.41 -2.36 9.14
N SER A 62 2.02 -1.32 9.73
CA SER A 62 2.57 -1.33 11.08
C SER A 62 1.53 -1.21 12.18
N VAL A 63 0.29 -0.80 11.85
CA VAL A 63 -0.79 -0.55 12.82
C VAL A 63 -1.94 -1.57 12.71
N PRO A 64 -2.75 -1.73 13.78
CA PRO A 64 -3.89 -2.65 13.75
C PRO A 64 -4.89 -2.33 12.63
N ASN A 65 -5.41 -3.38 11.99
CA ASN A 65 -6.37 -3.26 10.88
C ASN A 65 -5.89 -2.33 9.74
N LEU A 66 -4.58 -2.18 9.57
CA LEU A 66 -3.96 -1.29 8.59
C LEU A 66 -4.34 0.19 8.76
N GLY A 67 -4.96 0.60 9.87
CA GLY A 67 -5.39 1.99 10.08
C GLY A 67 -6.53 2.43 9.16
N VAL A 68 -7.27 1.49 8.53
CA VAL A 68 -8.40 1.85 7.67
C VAL A 68 -9.56 2.41 8.49
N ASN A 69 -10.19 3.46 7.99
CA ASN A 69 -11.37 4.05 8.62
C ASN A 69 -12.67 3.30 8.28
N ALA A 70 -13.79 3.74 8.86
CA ALA A 70 -15.09 3.10 8.66
C ALA A 70 -15.56 3.08 7.19
N ASP A 71 -15.36 4.18 6.45
CA ASP A 71 -15.77 4.29 5.06
C ASP A 71 -14.93 3.38 4.15
N GLN A 72 -13.63 3.29 4.41
CA GLN A 72 -12.72 2.37 3.72
C GLN A 72 -13.07 0.92 4.02
N ARG A 73 -13.44 0.58 5.26
CA ARG A 73 -13.95 -0.77 5.60
C ARG A 73 -15.18 -1.15 4.77
N LEU A 74 -16.07 -0.20 4.45
CA LEU A 74 -17.19 -0.48 3.56
C LEU A 74 -16.73 -0.80 2.12
N LEU A 75 -15.69 -0.14 1.62
CA LEU A 75 -15.08 -0.44 0.32
C LEU A 75 -14.47 -1.84 0.30
N LEU A 76 -13.80 -2.25 1.38
CA LEU A 76 -13.18 -3.58 1.49
C LEU A 76 -14.19 -4.72 1.33
N ARG A 77 -15.48 -4.49 1.63
CA ARG A 77 -16.51 -5.51 1.40
C ARG A 77 -16.67 -5.92 -0.06
N LYS A 78 -16.23 -5.09 -1.01
CA LYS A 78 -16.26 -5.36 -2.46
C LYS A 78 -15.03 -6.14 -2.96
N VAL A 79 -14.02 -6.33 -2.12
CA VAL A 79 -12.77 -7.01 -2.51
C VAL A 79 -13.03 -8.48 -2.76
N THR A 80 -12.58 -8.96 -3.92
CA THR A 80 -12.62 -10.39 -4.30
C THR A 80 -11.26 -11.06 -4.30
N THR A 81 -10.20 -10.27 -4.36
CA THR A 81 -8.82 -10.71 -4.51
C THR A 81 -7.93 -9.78 -3.72
N LEU A 82 -7.03 -10.33 -2.92
CA LEU A 82 -6.11 -9.56 -2.08
C LEU A 82 -4.67 -9.91 -2.46
N PHE A 83 -3.85 -8.88 -2.66
CA PHE A 83 -2.42 -9.00 -2.88
C PHE A 83 -1.70 -8.25 -1.76
N HIS A 84 -0.73 -8.89 -1.12
CA HIS A 84 0.08 -8.27 -0.08
C HIS A 84 1.53 -8.19 -0.54
N SER A 85 2.02 -6.97 -0.74
CA SER A 85 3.41 -6.70 -1.17
C SER A 85 4.14 -5.71 -0.26
N ALA A 86 3.47 -5.20 0.79
CA ALA A 86 4.08 -4.28 1.73
C ALA A 86 5.06 -5.03 2.64
N ALA A 87 6.32 -4.60 2.66
CA ALA A 87 7.37 -5.16 3.50
C ALA A 87 8.52 -4.15 3.64
N THR A 88 9.30 -4.30 4.70
CA THR A 88 10.68 -3.79 4.77
C THR A 88 11.65 -4.89 4.38
N VAL A 89 12.68 -4.52 3.61
CA VAL A 89 13.74 -5.42 3.15
C VAL A 89 15.11 -5.01 3.74
N LYS A 90 15.10 -4.01 4.64
CA LYS A 90 16.26 -3.43 5.34
C LYS A 90 16.90 -4.45 6.26
N PHE A 91 18.00 -5.05 5.80
CA PHE A 91 18.80 -5.99 6.60
C PHE A 91 19.50 -5.35 7.80
N THR A 92 19.57 -4.02 7.83
CA THR A 92 20.13 -3.23 8.94
C THR A 92 19.08 -2.81 9.97
N GLU A 93 17.79 -3.02 9.69
CA GLU A 93 16.71 -2.69 10.61
C GLU A 93 16.70 -3.65 11.82
N PRO A 94 16.39 -3.18 13.04
CA PRO A 94 16.21 -4.07 14.17
C PRO A 94 15.20 -5.17 13.87
N LEU A 95 15.53 -6.43 14.19
CA LEU A 95 14.68 -7.58 13.91
C LEU A 95 13.24 -7.39 14.41
N ALA A 96 13.06 -6.75 15.56
CA ALA A 96 11.73 -6.47 16.11
C ALA A 96 10.89 -5.61 15.18
N ALA A 97 11.47 -4.54 14.60
CA ALA A 97 10.75 -3.65 13.69
C ALA A 97 10.45 -4.35 12.34
N ALA A 98 11.42 -5.10 11.80
CA ALA A 98 11.20 -5.91 10.61
C ALA A 98 10.11 -6.98 10.83
N ALA A 99 10.06 -7.60 12.02
CA ALA A 99 9.02 -8.55 12.39
C ALA A 99 7.65 -7.89 12.55
N THR A 100 7.57 -6.67 13.12
CA THR A 100 6.33 -5.90 13.16
C THR A 100 5.78 -5.65 11.75
N LEU A 101 6.61 -5.17 10.84
CA LEU A 101 6.14 -4.87 9.48
C LEU A 101 5.82 -6.13 8.66
N ASN A 102 6.75 -7.08 8.59
CA ASN A 102 6.63 -8.19 7.63
C ASN A 102 5.76 -9.34 8.17
N VAL A 103 5.79 -9.59 9.48
CA VAL A 103 5.08 -10.72 10.10
C VAL A 103 3.77 -10.26 10.73
N GLN A 104 3.83 -9.31 11.67
CA GLN A 104 2.60 -8.83 12.34
C GLN A 104 1.70 -8.09 11.36
N GLY A 105 2.28 -7.33 10.43
CA GLY A 105 1.56 -6.70 9.33
C GLY A 105 0.77 -7.66 8.46
N THR A 106 1.39 -8.76 8.03
CA THR A 106 0.70 -9.84 7.31
C THR A 106 -0.45 -10.41 8.15
N ALA A 107 -0.22 -10.67 9.44
CA ALA A 107 -1.26 -11.18 10.34
C ALA A 107 -2.43 -10.20 10.51
N SER A 108 -2.15 -8.90 10.66
CA SER A 108 -3.14 -7.81 10.73
C SER A 108 -3.99 -7.75 9.45
N LEU A 109 -3.36 -7.90 8.28
CA LEU A 109 -4.07 -7.96 7.01
C LEU A 109 -4.98 -9.18 6.90
N LEU A 110 -4.53 -10.35 7.36
CA LEU A 110 -5.35 -11.57 7.37
C LEU A 110 -6.56 -11.43 8.30
N GLN A 111 -6.42 -10.73 9.44
CA GLN A 111 -7.56 -10.41 10.30
C GLN A 111 -8.55 -9.49 9.57
N LEU A 112 -8.06 -8.44 8.92
CA LEU A 112 -8.89 -7.53 8.13
C LEU A 112 -9.57 -8.23 6.94
N ALA A 113 -8.91 -9.22 6.33
CA ALA A 113 -9.47 -10.03 5.25
C ALA A 113 -10.72 -10.81 5.69
N GLY A 114 -10.88 -11.08 6.99
CA GLY A 114 -12.11 -11.65 7.56
C GLY A 114 -13.35 -10.76 7.34
N ASP A 115 -13.17 -9.45 7.16
CA ASP A 115 -14.25 -8.49 6.90
C ASP A 115 -14.62 -8.40 5.40
N MET A 116 -13.99 -9.20 4.53
CA MET A 116 -14.18 -9.19 3.07
C MET A 116 -15.04 -10.38 2.60
N PRO A 117 -16.38 -10.27 2.59
CA PRO A 117 -17.29 -11.39 2.35
C PRO A 117 -17.23 -11.98 0.93
N HIS A 118 -16.58 -11.28 -0.01
CA HIS A 118 -16.45 -11.72 -1.39
C HIS A 118 -15.03 -12.17 -1.73
N LEU A 119 -14.11 -12.20 -0.76
CA LEU A 119 -12.75 -12.67 -0.95
C LEU A 119 -12.78 -14.14 -1.36
N LYS A 120 -12.11 -14.44 -2.47
CA LYS A 120 -12.09 -15.79 -3.05
C LYS A 120 -10.78 -16.48 -2.74
N VAL A 121 -10.88 -17.79 -2.54
CA VAL A 121 -9.75 -18.71 -2.43
C VAL A 121 -9.77 -19.56 -3.69
N TRP A 122 -8.65 -19.64 -4.39
CA TRP A 122 -8.46 -20.39 -5.63
C TRP A 122 -7.16 -21.17 -5.57
#